data_AF-A0A922SMP8-F1
#
_entry.id   AF-A0A922SMP8-F1
#
_cell.length_a   1.000
_cell.length_b   1.000
_cell.length_c   1.000
_cell.angle_alpha   90.00
_cell.angle_beta   90.00
_cell.angle_gamma   90.00
#
_symmetry.space_group_name_H-M   'P 1'
#
loop_
_entity.id
_entity.type
_entity.pdbx_description
1 polymer ?
#
loop_
_entity_poly.entity_id
_entity_poly.type
_entity_poly.pdbx_seq_one_letter_code
_entity_poly.pdbx_strand_id
1 'polypeptide(L)'
;MFARVTFYPTLLYNVVMEKVTSRRWYDRMDDTVILGALPFQSMTKQLKEEENMKGVVSMNETYELKIFSNDAEKWREQGVEFLQLATTDIFEAPDQDKLFEGVTFINR
;
A
#
# COMPACT_ATOMS: atom_id res chain seq x y z
N MET A 1 -21.31 -7.53 2.05
CA MET A 1 -21.36 -7.12 3.47
C MET A 1 -20.46 -7.99 4.36
N PHE A 2 -20.43 -9.32 4.18
CA PHE A 2 -19.58 -10.24 4.96
C PHE A 2 -18.08 -9.95 4.89
N ALA A 3 -17.52 -9.73 3.69
CA ALA A 3 -16.10 -9.43 3.48
C ALA A 3 -15.62 -8.20 4.28
N ARG A 4 -16.45 -7.15 4.37
CA ARG A 4 -16.15 -5.96 5.17
C ARG A 4 -16.07 -6.26 6.66
N VAL A 5 -16.94 -7.13 7.19
CA VAL A 5 -16.97 -7.45 8.62
C VAL A 5 -15.81 -8.37 9.01
N THR A 6 -15.39 -9.28 8.12
CA THR A 6 -14.23 -10.16 8.35
C THR A 6 -12.89 -9.46 8.16
N PHE A 7 -12.83 -8.40 7.34
CA PHE A 7 -11.61 -7.64 7.07
C PHE A 7 -11.05 -6.95 8.33
N TYR A 8 -11.89 -6.36 9.17
CA TYR A 8 -11.45 -5.63 10.37
C TYR A 8 -10.72 -6.51 11.41
N PRO A 9 -11.22 -7.70 11.81
CA PRO A 9 -10.50 -8.57 12.74
C PRO A 9 -9.20 -9.13 12.13
N THR A 10 -9.16 -9.43 10.83
CA THR A 10 -7.92 -9.88 10.17
C THR A 10 -6.89 -8.76 10.03
N LEU A 11 -7.32 -7.54 9.71
CA LEU A 11 -6.45 -6.38 9.65
C LEU A 11 -5.90 -6.08 11.05
N LEU A 12 -6.76 -6.05 12.08
CA LEU A 12 -6.34 -5.81 13.46
C LEU A 12 -5.35 -6.88 13.94
N TYR A 13 -5.59 -8.15 13.64
CA TYR A 13 -4.64 -9.23 13.95
C TYR A 13 -3.30 -9.01 13.25
N ASN A 14 -3.30 -8.62 11.97
CA ASN A 14 -2.06 -8.32 11.23
C ASN A 14 -1.31 -7.10 11.82
N VAL A 15 -2.01 -6.02 12.20
CA VAL A 15 -1.39 -4.84 12.85
C VAL A 15 -0.81 -5.21 14.21
N VAL A 16 -1.54 -5.97 15.03
CA VAL A 16 -1.05 -6.40 16.35
C VAL A 16 0.14 -7.34 16.19
N MET A 17 0.08 -8.27 15.25
CA MET A 17 1.18 -9.20 15.02
C MET A 17 2.39 -8.52 14.41
N GLU A 18 2.26 -7.55 13.52
CA GLU A 18 3.42 -6.75 13.09
C GLU A 18 4.03 -6.02 14.30
N LYS A 19 3.22 -5.34 15.11
CA LYS A 19 3.75 -4.56 16.24
C LYS A 19 4.35 -5.40 17.38
N VAL A 20 3.92 -6.66 17.53
CA VAL A 20 4.34 -7.57 18.61
C VAL A 20 5.45 -8.53 18.16
N THR A 21 5.64 -8.75 16.86
CA THR A 21 6.67 -9.67 16.32
C THR A 21 7.75 -8.92 15.53
N SER A 22 8.85 -9.59 15.15
CA SER A 22 9.89 -9.00 14.30
C SER A 22 9.50 -8.93 12.81
N ARG A 23 8.20 -8.90 12.49
CA ARG A 23 7.73 -8.88 11.10
C ARG A 23 8.03 -7.51 10.51
N ARG A 24 8.84 -7.50 9.45
CA ARG A 24 9.14 -6.28 8.69
C ARG A 24 7.88 -5.87 7.93
N TRP A 25 7.36 -4.67 8.18
CA TRP A 25 6.16 -4.13 7.52
C TRP A 25 6.37 -3.93 6.01
N TYR A 26 7.60 -3.60 5.64
CA TYR A 26 8.07 -3.51 4.29
C TYR A 26 9.48 -4.09 4.19
N ASP A 27 9.84 -4.51 3.00
CA ASP A 27 11.14 -5.06 2.66
C ASP A 27 11.61 -4.41 1.35
N ARG A 28 12.88 -3.99 1.31
CA ARG A 28 13.45 -3.36 0.12
C ARG A 28 13.89 -4.45 -0.84
N MET A 29 13.25 -4.51 -2.01
CA MET A 29 13.53 -5.55 -3.02
C MET A 29 14.75 -5.19 -3.85
N ASP A 30 14.87 -3.91 -4.24
CA ASP A 30 15.99 -3.36 -4.99
C ASP A 30 16.20 -1.87 -4.64
N ASP A 31 17.07 -1.18 -5.37
CA ASP A 31 17.39 0.24 -5.13
C ASP A 31 16.22 1.19 -5.44
N THR A 32 15.16 0.71 -6.10
CA THR A 32 14.02 1.50 -6.59
C THR A 32 12.68 1.09 -5.98
N VAL A 33 12.53 -0.19 -5.61
CA VAL A 33 11.26 -0.82 -5.24
C VAL A 33 11.32 -1.35 -3.81
N ILE A 34 10.31 -0.95 -3.05
CA ILE A 34 10.04 -1.43 -1.70
C ILE A 34 8.68 -2.12 -1.73
N LEU A 35 8.62 -3.33 -1.21
CA LEU A 35 7.40 -4.12 -1.13
C LEU A 35 6.98 -4.22 0.33
N GLY A 36 5.75 -3.81 0.64
CA GLY A 36 5.24 -3.85 2.00
C GLY A 36 3.74 -3.87 2.08
N ALA A 37 3.25 -3.97 3.31
CA ALA A 37 1.85 -3.81 3.63
C ALA A 37 1.42 -2.33 3.55
N LEU A 38 0.12 -2.09 3.71
CA LEU A 38 -0.50 -0.77 3.69
C LEU A 38 0.29 0.24 4.55
N PRO A 39 0.87 1.31 3.97
CA PRO A 39 1.67 2.26 4.74
C PRO A 39 0.76 3.11 5.65
N PHE A 40 1.00 3.05 6.96
CA PHE A 40 0.29 3.90 7.91
C PHE A 40 0.67 5.38 7.74
N GLN A 41 -0.22 6.29 8.11
CA GLN A 41 0.03 7.73 8.05
C GLN A 41 1.30 8.14 8.85
N SER A 42 1.59 7.46 9.96
CA SER A 42 2.81 7.66 10.74
C SER A 42 4.09 7.24 10.01
N MET A 43 4.00 6.29 9.09
CA MET A 43 5.15 5.78 8.31
C MET A 43 5.46 6.66 7.10
N THR A 44 4.51 7.50 6.66
CA THR A 44 4.68 8.43 5.52
C THR A 44 5.99 9.22 5.59
N LYS A 45 6.29 9.78 6.77
CA LYS A 45 7.48 10.61 6.96
C LYS A 45 8.75 9.77 6.80
N GLN A 46 8.76 8.58 7.40
CA GLN A 46 9.88 7.65 7.31
C GLN A 46 10.12 7.21 5.86
N LEU A 47 9.07 6.78 5.17
CA LEU A 47 9.13 6.34 3.78
C LEU A 47 9.58 7.46 2.82
N LYS A 48 9.19 8.71 3.10
CA LYS A 48 9.60 9.85 2.28
C LYS A 48 11.04 10.29 2.56
N GLU A 49 11.44 10.37 3.83
CA GLU A 49 12.75 10.92 4.22
C GLU A 49 13.87 9.88 4.20
N GLU A 50 13.62 8.65 4.66
CA GLU A 50 14.63 7.58 4.74
C GLU A 50 14.72 6.78 3.44
N GLU A 51 13.57 6.48 2.84
CA GLU A 51 13.49 5.65 1.63
C GLU A 51 13.41 6.49 0.33
N ASN A 52 13.35 7.83 0.44
CA ASN A 52 13.23 8.75 -0.69
C ASN A 52 12.09 8.38 -1.67
N MET A 53 10.97 7.90 -1.12
CA MET A 53 9.84 7.43 -1.90
C MET A 53 9.20 8.57 -2.68
N LYS A 54 9.11 8.39 -4.01
CA LYS A 54 8.50 9.36 -4.95
C LYS A 54 7.19 8.89 -5.54
N GLY A 55 6.91 7.59 -5.47
CA GLY A 55 5.69 6.99 -6.00
C GLY A 55 5.20 5.85 -5.12
N VAL A 56 3.89 5.68 -5.04
CA VAL A 56 3.22 4.57 -4.35
C VAL A 56 2.27 3.89 -5.33
N VAL A 57 2.44 2.58 -5.52
CA VAL A 57 1.49 1.73 -6.24
C VAL A 57 0.67 0.97 -5.21
N SER A 58 -0.64 1.20 -5.19
CA SER A 58 -1.56 0.49 -4.31
C SER A 58 -2.48 -0.41 -5.12
N MET A 59 -2.54 -1.70 -4.74
CA MET A 59 -3.48 -2.66 -5.32
C MET A 59 -4.79 -2.77 -4.50
N ASN A 60 -4.92 -2.00 -3.41
CA ASN A 60 -6.06 -2.07 -2.50
C ASN A 60 -7.23 -1.20 -2.98
N GLU A 61 -8.44 -1.59 -2.56
CA GLU A 61 -9.63 -0.78 -2.79
C GLU A 61 -9.69 0.46 -1.88
N THR A 62 -10.33 1.51 -2.39
CA THR A 62 -10.38 2.86 -1.78
C THR A 62 -10.99 2.87 -0.37
N TYR A 63 -11.78 1.86 0.00
CA TYR A 63 -12.38 1.78 1.34
C TYR A 63 -11.38 1.32 2.43
N GLU A 64 -10.35 0.56 2.08
CA GLU A 64 -9.31 0.08 3.01
C GLU A 64 -8.29 1.18 3.30
N LEU A 65 -8.02 2.00 2.29
CA LEU A 65 -7.06 3.10 2.34
C LEU A 65 -7.48 4.22 3.30
N LYS A 66 -8.79 4.55 3.34
CA LYS A 66 -9.34 5.69 4.10
C LYS A 66 -9.19 5.59 5.62
N ILE A 67 -9.16 4.39 6.18
CA ILE A 67 -9.23 4.20 7.64
C ILE A 67 -7.83 4.13 8.27
N PHE A 68 -6.84 3.59 7.57
CA PHE A 68 -5.51 3.33 8.15
C PHE A 68 -4.33 3.96 7.39
N SER A 69 -4.50 4.31 6.12
CA SER A 69 -3.41 4.80 5.27
C SER A 69 -3.63 6.24 4.78
N ASN A 70 -2.71 6.75 3.97
CA ASN A 70 -2.92 7.99 3.23
C ASN A 70 -3.77 7.73 1.98
N ASP A 71 -4.76 8.57 1.76
CA ASP A 71 -5.48 8.61 0.49
C ASP A 71 -4.59 9.21 -0.62
N ALA A 72 -5.01 9.01 -1.88
CA ALA A 72 -4.34 9.55 -3.06
C ALA A 72 -4.04 11.06 -2.96
N GLU A 73 -4.99 11.83 -2.41
CA GLU A 73 -4.81 13.28 -2.19
C GLU A 73 -3.71 13.58 -1.18
N LYS A 74 -3.65 12.83 -0.06
CA LYS A 74 -2.62 13.02 0.96
C LYS A 74 -1.24 12.68 0.43
N TRP A 75 -1.10 11.62 -0.36
CA TRP A 75 0.17 11.31 -1.02
C TRP A 75 0.58 12.44 -1.97
N ARG A 76 -0.36 12.97 -2.74
CA ARG A 76 -0.10 14.07 -3.67
C ARG A 76 0.27 15.37 -2.96
N GLU A 77 -0.36 15.69 -1.83
CA GLU A 77 0.03 16.82 -0.96
C GLU A 77 1.45 16.65 -0.41
N GLN A 78 1.87 15.41 -0.16
CA GLN A 78 3.23 15.09 0.23
C GLN A 78 4.22 15.06 -0.96
N GLY A 79 3.78 15.37 -2.18
CA GLY A 79 4.62 15.37 -3.38
C GLY A 79 5.02 13.96 -3.85
N VAL A 80 4.24 12.95 -3.47
CA VAL A 80 4.42 11.55 -3.87
C VAL A 80 3.34 11.19 -4.88
N GLU A 81 3.73 10.62 -6.01
CA GLU A 81 2.77 10.13 -7.01
C GLU A 81 2.04 8.89 -6.47
N PHE A 82 0.74 8.78 -6.76
CA PHE A 82 -0.08 7.67 -6.28
C PHE A 82 -0.78 7.02 -7.46
N LEU A 83 -0.48 5.74 -7.70
CA LEU A 83 -1.15 4.89 -8.68
C LEU A 83 -2.03 3.88 -7.95
N GLN A 84 -3.34 3.93 -8.18
CA GLN A 84 -4.27 2.96 -7.64
C GLN A 84 -4.67 1.95 -8.72
N LEU A 85 -4.21 0.70 -8.56
CA LEU A 85 -4.64 -0.43 -9.38
C LEU A 85 -5.71 -1.21 -8.61
N ALA A 86 -6.91 -0.64 -8.54
CA ALA A 86 -8.01 -1.23 -7.79
C ALA A 86 -8.27 -2.68 -8.25
N THR A 87 -8.00 -3.62 -7.37
CA THR A 87 -8.21 -5.05 -7.60
C THR A 87 -9.03 -5.56 -6.43
N THR A 88 -10.10 -6.30 -6.70
CA THR A 88 -10.95 -6.82 -5.63
C THR A 88 -10.20 -7.92 -4.91
N ASP A 89 -9.77 -7.59 -3.69
CA ASP A 89 -8.98 -8.48 -2.85
C ASP A 89 -9.74 -9.80 -2.63
N ILE A 90 -9.00 -10.92 -2.61
CA ILE A 90 -9.47 -12.31 -2.39
C ILE A 90 -9.95 -13.09 -3.64
N PHE A 91 -10.48 -12.45 -4.69
CA PHE A 91 -11.14 -13.21 -5.78
C PHE A 91 -10.61 -12.97 -7.19
N GLU A 92 -9.86 -11.91 -7.44
CA GLU A 92 -9.44 -11.56 -8.81
C GLU A 92 -7.96 -11.15 -8.87
N ALA A 93 -7.27 -11.64 -9.89
CA ALA A 93 -5.94 -11.16 -10.24
C ALA A 93 -6.05 -9.86 -11.06
N PRO A 94 -5.08 -8.93 -10.98
CA PRO A 94 -5.05 -7.78 -11.86
C PRO A 94 -4.99 -8.22 -13.33
N ASP A 95 -5.70 -7.51 -14.20
CA ASP A 95 -5.61 -7.70 -15.64
C ASP A 95 -4.23 -7.28 -16.20
N GLN A 96 -3.95 -7.66 -17.45
CA GLN A 96 -2.66 -7.35 -18.08
C GLN A 96 -2.41 -5.84 -18.24
N ASP A 97 -3.46 -5.04 -18.42
CA ASP A 97 -3.35 -3.60 -18.57
C ASP A 97 -2.88 -2.95 -17.26
N LYS A 98 -3.43 -3.38 -16.13
CA LYS A 98 -3.00 -2.95 -14.78
C LYS A 98 -1.56 -3.36 -14.49
N LEU A 99 -1.16 -4.57 -14.90
CA LEU A 99 0.24 -4.99 -14.77
C LEU A 99 1.17 -4.10 -15.58
N PHE A 100 0.80 -3.79 -16.83
CA PHE A 100 1.58 -2.92 -17.70
C PHE A 100 1.66 -1.49 -17.15
N GLU A 101 0.55 -0.96 -16.63
CA GLU A 101 0.50 0.36 -16.00
C GLU A 101 1.37 0.43 -14.74
N GLY A 102 1.30 -0.59 -13.88
CA GLY A 102 2.12 -0.69 -12.67
C GLY A 102 3.62 -0.72 -12.99
N VAL A 103 4.04 -1.54 -13.96
CA VAL A 103 5.44 -1.61 -14.38
C VAL A 103 5.88 -0.32 -15.07
N THR A 104 5.02 0.30 -15.87
CA THR A 104 5.32 1.58 -16.53
C THR A 104 5.51 2.70 -15.50
N PHE A 105 4.71 2.70 -14.44
CA PHE A 105 4.85 3.67 -13.35
C PHE A 105 6.14 3.47 -12.56
N ILE A 106 6.53 2.23 -12.28
CA ILE A 106 7.79 1.91 -11.58
C ILE A 106 9.02 2.32 -12.42
N ASN A 107 8.93 2.25 -13.75
CA ASN A 107 10.04 2.56 -14.67
C ASN A 107 10.18 4.06 -15.06
N ARG A 108 9.41 4.97 -14.45
CA ARG A 108 9.52 6.42 -14.70
C ARG A 108 10.64 7.06 -13.89
#